data_AF-A0A3S0EGE7-F1
#
_entry.id   AF-A0A3S0EGE7-F1
#
_cell.length_a   1.000
_cell.length_b   1.000
_cell.length_c   1.000
_cell.angle_alpha   90.00
_cell.angle_beta   90.00
_cell.angle_gamma   90.00
#
_symmetry.space_group_name_H-M   'P 1'
#
loop_
_entity.id
_entity.type
_entity.pdbx_description
1 polymer ?
#
loop_
_entity_poly.entity_id
_entity_poly.type
_entity_poly.pdbx_seq_one_letter_code
_entity_poly.pdbx_strand_id
1 'polypeptide(L)' 'MATITPQKKSTAARHGFKTGEFIVYPAHGVGQIVAIDEQEVAGH' A
#
# COMPACT_ATOMS: atom_id res chain seq x y z
N MET A 1 12.95 -35.35 -14.89
CA MET A 1 11.93 -35.15 -13.83
C MET A 1 12.40 -34.00 -12.97
N ALA A 2 11.99 -32.76 -13.26
CA ALA A 2 12.35 -31.59 -12.46
C ALA A 2 11.06 -31.04 -11.83
N THR A 3 11.02 -31.07 -10.51
CA THR A 3 9.89 -30.69 -9.66
C THR A 3 9.77 -29.16 -9.59
N ILE A 4 8.64 -28.61 -10.03
CA ILE A 4 8.25 -27.22 -9.82
C ILE A 4 7.61 -27.10 -8.44
N THR A 5 8.37 -26.65 -7.46
CA THR A 5 7.83 -26.26 -6.15
C THR A 5 7.18 -24.88 -6.29
N PRO A 6 5.88 -24.71 -5.99
CA PRO A 6 5.26 -23.40 -6.02
C PRO A 6 5.83 -22.56 -4.85
N GLN A 7 6.75 -21.67 -5.17
CA GLN A 7 7.21 -20.62 -4.26
C GLN A 7 6.00 -19.78 -3.85
N LYS A 8 5.49 -20.01 -2.63
CA LYS A 8 4.48 -19.17 -1.99
C LYS A 8 5.11 -17.80 -1.84
N LYS A 9 4.76 -16.90 -2.77
CA LYS A 9 5.14 -15.49 -2.72
C LYS A 9 4.56 -14.96 -1.42
N SER A 10 5.38 -14.89 -0.37
CA SER A 10 5.05 -14.15 0.82
C SER A 10 4.83 -12.72 0.32
N THR A 11 3.58 -12.31 0.25
CA THR A 11 3.21 -10.91 0.13
C THR A 11 3.82 -10.26 1.35
N ALA A 12 5.07 -9.79 1.19
CA ALA A 12 5.76 -8.95 2.15
C ALA A 12 4.70 -7.98 2.67
N ALA A 13 4.53 -7.93 3.99
CA ALA A 13 3.60 -7.05 4.64
C ALA A 13 3.96 -5.61 4.24
N ARG A 14 3.41 -5.19 3.10
CA ARG A 14 3.53 -3.86 2.54
C ARG A 14 2.54 -3.08 3.38
N HIS A 15 3.01 -2.61 4.53
CA HIS A 15 2.28 -1.70 5.41
C HIS A 15 2.17 -0.35 4.70
N GLY A 16 1.43 -0.35 3.59
CA GLY A 16 1.21 0.76 2.70
C GLY A 16 -0.27 0.76 2.37
N PHE A 17 -0.88 1.90 2.63
CA PHE A 17 -2.22 2.26 2.23
C PHE A 17 -2.56 1.80 0.81
N LYS A 18 -3.81 1.40 0.57
CA LYS A 18 -4.30 1.03 -0.78
C LYS A 18 -5.46 1.91 -1.20
N THR A 19 -5.55 2.20 -2.49
CA THR A 19 -6.74 2.82 -3.08
C THR A 19 -7.99 2.01 -2.75
N GLY A 20 -9.07 2.70 -2.41
CA GLY A 20 -10.36 2.12 -2.04
C GLY A 20 -10.53 1.84 -0.54
N GLU A 21 -9.46 1.89 0.25
CA GLU A 21 -9.54 1.69 1.71
C GLU A 21 -10.03 2.95 2.44
N PHE A 22 -10.74 2.74 3.56
CA PHE A 22 -11.17 3.81 4.45
C PHE A 22 -10.19 4.01 5.59
N ILE A 23 -9.82 5.25 5.86
CA ILE A 23 -8.86 5.64 6.89
C ILE A 23 -9.42 6.77 7.73
N VAL A 24 -9.11 6.76 9.01
CA VAL A 24 -9.45 7.82 9.95
C VAL A 24 -8.33 8.86 9.96
N TYR A 25 -8.68 10.13 9.71
CA TYR A 25 -7.81 11.26 9.99
C TYR A 25 -8.24 11.88 11.34
N PRO A 26 -7.35 12.02 12.34
CA PRO A 26 -7.70 12.44 13.71
C PRO A 26 -8.51 13.73 13.85
N ALA A 27 -8.56 14.57 12.81
CA ALA A 27 -9.33 15.81 12.78
C ALA A 27 -10.43 15.87 11.70
N HIS A 28 -10.42 14.95 10.72
CA HIS A 28 -11.30 15.04 9.54
C HIS A 28 -12.30 13.89 9.44
N GLY A 29 -12.27 12.94 10.38
CA GLY A 29 -13.14 11.78 10.37
C GLY A 29 -12.64 10.71 9.40
N VAL A 30 -13.55 10.02 8.72
CA VAL A 30 -13.23 8.88 7.83
C VAL A 30 -13.19 9.36 6.38
N GLY A 31 -12.09 9.07 5.68
CA GLY A 31 -11.93 9.30 4.25
C GLY A 31 -11.57 8.02 3.50
N GLN A 32 -11.82 7.99 2.19
CA GLN A 32 -11.40 6.90 1.31
C GLN A 32 -10.16 7.30 0.52
N ILE A 33 -9.20 6.39 0.37
CA ILE A 33 -8.06 6.61 -0.52
C ILE A 33 -8.53 6.50 -1.97
N VAL A 34 -8.38 7.57 -2.74
CA VAL A 34 -8.75 7.57 -4.17
C VAL A 34 -7.57 7.26 -5.09
N ALA A 35 -6.36 7.68 -4.71
CA ALA A 35 -5.11 7.49 -5.46
C ALA A 35 -3.91 7.53 -4.50
N ILE A 36 -2.75 7.08 -4.96
CA ILE A 36 -1.47 7.14 -4.24
C ILE A 36 -0.45 7.69 -5.21
N ASP A 37 0.11 8.86 -4.88
CA ASP A 37 1.08 9.58 -5.70
C ASP A 37 2.35 9.87 -4.89
N GLU A 38 3.50 9.83 -5.57
CA GLU A 38 4.80 10.19 -4.98
C GLU A 38 5.14 11.64 -5.33
N GLN A 39 5.57 12.41 -4.32
CA GLN A 39 5.96 13.80 -4.49
C GLN A 39 7.27 14.09 -3.77
N GLU A 40 8.21 14.71 -4.46
CA GLU A 40 9.42 15.28 -3.87
C GLU A 40 9.10 16.61 -3.18
N VAL A 41 9.55 16.79 -1.93
CA VAL A 41 9.32 18.01 -1.14
C VAL A 41 10.66 18.60 -0.74
N ALA A 42 10.85 19.91 -0.98
CA ALA A 42 12.05 20.68 -0.64
C ALA A 42 13.35 20.12 -1.23
N GLY A 43 13.38 19.87 -2.55
CA GLY A 43 14.53 19.34 -3.30
C GLY A 43 15.76 20.28 -3.35
N HIS A 44 16.46 20.42 -2.24
CA HIS A 44 17.72 21.14 -2.08
C HIS A 44 18.79 20.24 -1.48
#